data_AF-A0A1X0Y0D2-F1
#
_entry.id   AF-A0A1X0Y0D2-F1
#
_cell.length_a   1.000
_cell.length_b   1.000
_cell.length_c   1.000
_cell.angle_alpha   90.00
_cell.angle_beta   90.00
_cell.angle_gamma   90.00
#
_symmetry.space_group_name_H-M   'P 1'
#
loop_
_entity.id
_entity.type
_entity.pdbx_description
1 polymer ?
#
loop_
_entity_poly.entity_id
_entity_poly.type
_entity_poly.pdbx_seq_one_letter_code
_entity_poly.pdbx_strand_id
1 'polypeptide(L)'
;MTNGEKNGTAESCNCSFDLDLDLASGVQQLLFPKSSPVCNWSCIGIKNRMAQGVGGDYFDFITLGDGCQLIFLGDVTGHGLQASLVMGLLYGFIHRSAAQDCDPLRVLREINTFLRLFAKRSEKYDYFFSSTLFCGVINPDSLCMEYVNAGHVAPVVRRGDELFRLEPSGQPLGYFDQPELDLELFRLRRGDRLLLFTDGITEAEGRNGEQFGRRRLERLVRDHHEDHLDFLDEVFASLQRFGVSDPLADDCTAIVIDMHGAFGRHNAG
;
A
#
# COMPACT_ATOMS: atom_id res chain seq x y z
N MET A 1 -45.06 12.87 36.24
CA MET A 1 -44.48 13.76 35.22
C MET A 1 -43.12 13.21 34.84
N THR A 2 -43.13 12.50 33.71
CA THR A 2 -42.05 12.24 32.72
C THR A 2 -40.59 12.47 33.11
N ASN A 3 -39.88 11.37 33.43
CA ASN A 3 -38.45 11.20 33.17
C ASN A 3 -38.32 10.23 31.99
N GLY A 4 -38.16 10.75 30.78
CA GLY A 4 -38.03 9.90 29.58
C GLY A 4 -37.83 10.74 28.33
N GLU A 5 -36.68 11.39 28.19
CA GLU A 5 -36.40 12.17 26.96
C GLU A 5 -34.91 12.41 26.65
N LYS A 6 -33.96 11.68 27.27
CA LYS A 6 -32.52 11.88 27.02
C LYS A 6 -31.75 10.76 26.32
N ASN A 7 -32.40 9.64 25.96
CA ASN A 7 -31.72 8.54 25.26
C ASN A 7 -31.89 8.54 23.73
N GLY A 8 -32.79 9.34 23.15
CA GLY A 8 -33.11 9.28 21.71
C GLY A 8 -32.16 10.04 20.78
N THR A 9 -31.34 10.97 21.28
CA THR A 9 -30.49 11.83 20.44
C THR A 9 -29.11 11.24 20.14
N ALA A 10 -28.55 10.43 21.04
CA ALA A 10 -27.25 9.79 20.83
C ALA A 10 -27.35 8.63 19.81
N GLU A 11 -28.42 7.84 19.87
CA GLU A 11 -28.64 6.71 18.94
C GLU A 11 -28.94 7.18 17.51
N SER A 12 -29.72 8.27 17.33
CA SER A 12 -29.97 8.84 16.00
C SER A 12 -28.73 9.52 15.38
N CYS A 13 -27.82 10.07 16.19
CA CYS A 13 -26.62 10.73 15.68
C CYS A 13 -25.56 9.71 15.22
N ASN A 14 -25.38 8.60 15.96
CA ASN A 14 -24.50 7.50 15.53
C ASN A 14 -24.97 6.88 14.22
N CYS A 15 -26.27 6.64 14.04
CA CYS A 15 -26.81 6.04 12.82
C CYS A 15 -26.54 6.88 11.56
N SER A 16 -26.53 8.22 11.67
CA SER A 16 -26.19 9.09 10.55
C SER A 16 -24.69 9.07 10.21
N PHE A 17 -23.83 9.02 11.24
CA PHE A 17 -22.38 8.99 11.05
C PHE A 17 -21.92 7.65 10.48
N ASP A 18 -22.46 6.55 10.98
CA ASP A 18 -22.20 5.21 10.45
C ASP A 18 -22.62 5.10 8.98
N LEU A 19 -23.77 5.70 8.62
CA LEU A 19 -24.22 5.75 7.22
C LEU A 19 -23.28 6.58 6.32
N ASP A 20 -22.83 7.74 6.78
CA ASP A 20 -21.90 8.59 6.03
C ASP A 20 -20.53 7.89 5.85
N LEU A 21 -20.09 7.14 6.87
CA LEU A 21 -18.86 6.35 6.84
C LEU A 21 -18.98 5.16 5.88
N ASP A 22 -20.12 4.45 5.89
CA ASP A 22 -20.41 3.36 4.96
C ASP A 22 -20.43 3.87 3.51
N LEU A 23 -21.04 5.04 3.27
CA LEU A 23 -21.04 5.68 1.96
C LEU A 23 -19.63 6.07 1.52
N ALA A 24 -18.84 6.67 2.42
CA ALA A 24 -17.45 7.03 2.14
C ALA A 24 -16.60 5.78 1.84
N SER A 25 -16.79 4.70 2.60
CA SER A 25 -16.16 3.39 2.34
C SER A 25 -16.53 2.87 0.95
N GLY A 26 -17.83 2.87 0.61
CA GLY A 26 -18.31 2.45 -0.69
C GLY A 26 -17.66 3.24 -1.84
N VAL A 27 -17.50 4.55 -1.70
CA VAL A 27 -16.82 5.41 -2.69
C VAL A 27 -15.32 5.12 -2.74
N GLN A 28 -14.64 5.01 -1.59
CA GLN A 28 -13.21 4.74 -1.54
C GLN A 28 -12.88 3.39 -2.20
N GLN A 29 -13.71 2.37 -1.98
CA GLN A 29 -13.54 1.07 -2.62
C GLN A 29 -13.63 1.11 -4.14
N LEU A 30 -14.29 2.12 -4.74
CA LEU A 30 -14.31 2.31 -6.21
C LEU A 30 -12.97 2.78 -6.76
N LEU A 31 -12.10 3.35 -5.93
CA LEU A 31 -10.77 3.78 -6.34
C LEU A 31 -9.88 2.56 -6.59
N PHE A 32 -9.90 1.57 -5.69
CA PHE A 32 -8.99 0.42 -5.73
C PHE A 32 -9.26 -0.56 -6.89
N PRO A 33 -8.20 -1.23 -7.41
CA PRO A 33 -8.35 -2.24 -8.45
C PRO A 33 -9.24 -3.40 -7.96
N LYS A 34 -10.22 -3.79 -8.80
CA LYS A 34 -11.13 -4.91 -8.53
C LYS A 34 -10.52 -6.29 -8.80
N SER A 35 -9.44 -6.31 -9.56
CA SER A 35 -8.68 -7.51 -9.91
C SER A 35 -7.24 -7.11 -10.14
N SER A 36 -6.31 -8.00 -9.81
CA SER A 36 -4.91 -7.83 -10.20
C SER A 36 -4.76 -7.90 -11.73
N PRO A 37 -3.81 -7.17 -12.33
CA PRO A 37 -3.59 -7.23 -13.77
C PRO A 37 -3.11 -8.63 -14.18
N VAL A 38 -3.54 -9.08 -15.36
CA VAL A 38 -3.09 -10.35 -15.92
C VAL A 38 -1.77 -10.11 -16.65
N CYS A 39 -0.67 -10.56 -16.03
CA CYS A 39 0.67 -10.44 -16.56
C CYS A 39 1.17 -11.79 -17.08
N ASN A 40 1.91 -11.81 -18.18
CA ASN A 40 2.56 -13.03 -18.70
C ASN A 40 3.91 -13.33 -18.03
N TRP A 41 4.40 -12.40 -17.20
CA TRP A 41 5.71 -12.46 -16.54
C TRP A 41 5.60 -12.65 -15.02
N SER A 42 4.41 -12.49 -14.45
CA SER A 42 4.15 -12.58 -13.01
C SER A 42 2.71 -12.93 -12.67
N CYS A 43 2.52 -13.42 -11.45
CA CYS A 43 1.21 -13.49 -10.79
C CYS A 43 1.18 -12.47 -9.65
N ILE A 44 0.13 -11.66 -9.60
CA ILE A 44 -0.01 -10.55 -8.67
C ILE A 44 -1.23 -10.80 -7.81
N GLY A 45 -1.06 -10.65 -6.49
CA GLY A 45 -2.12 -10.76 -5.50
C GLY A 45 -2.11 -9.57 -4.58
N ILE A 46 -3.29 -9.22 -4.07
CA ILE A 46 -3.43 -8.14 -3.12
C ILE A 46 -4.48 -8.46 -2.07
N LYS A 47 -4.22 -8.05 -0.84
CA LYS A 47 -5.17 -8.12 0.26
C LYS A 47 -5.02 -6.89 1.15
N ASN A 48 -6.15 -6.20 1.36
CA ASN A 48 -6.26 -5.03 2.22
C ASN A 48 -7.38 -5.28 3.23
N ARG A 49 -7.11 -4.99 4.51
CA ARG A 49 -8.12 -4.93 5.57
C ARG A 49 -8.04 -3.56 6.22
N MET A 50 -9.09 -2.76 6.08
CA MET A 50 -9.18 -1.45 6.70
C MET A 50 -9.58 -1.54 8.17
N ALA A 51 -9.10 -0.62 9.00
CA ALA A 51 -9.46 -0.54 10.42
C ALA A 51 -10.86 0.02 10.66
N GLN A 52 -11.26 1.05 9.91
CA GLN A 52 -12.48 1.83 10.16
C GLN A 52 -13.37 2.00 8.91
N GLY A 53 -13.35 1.03 7.99
CA GLY A 53 -14.13 1.06 6.74
C GLY A 53 -13.60 2.02 5.68
N VAL A 54 -12.92 3.09 6.07
CA VAL A 54 -12.08 3.93 5.21
C VAL A 54 -10.66 3.98 5.75
N GLY A 55 -9.69 4.05 4.84
CA GLY A 55 -8.28 3.94 5.19
C GLY A 55 -7.34 5.01 4.62
N GLY A 56 -6.14 5.07 5.16
CA GLY A 56 -5.01 5.87 4.67
C GLY A 56 -4.19 5.15 3.60
N ASP A 57 -4.19 3.80 3.64
CA ASP A 57 -3.48 2.95 2.69
C ASP A 57 -3.98 3.11 1.25
N TYR A 58 -3.04 3.19 0.30
CA TYR A 58 -3.34 3.20 -1.13
C TYR A 58 -2.33 2.46 -1.98
N PHE A 59 -2.85 1.83 -3.02
CA PHE A 59 -2.08 0.97 -3.90
C PHE A 59 -2.74 0.88 -5.27
N ASP A 60 -1.93 0.59 -6.28
CA ASP A 60 -2.43 0.10 -7.57
C ASP A 60 -1.30 -0.52 -8.40
N PHE A 61 -1.69 -1.15 -9.50
CA PHE A 61 -0.83 -1.67 -10.54
C PHE A 61 -1.31 -1.14 -11.89
N ILE A 62 -0.56 -0.23 -12.50
CA ILE A 62 -0.94 0.43 -13.75
C ILE A 62 -0.01 -0.01 -14.87
N THR A 63 -0.57 -0.60 -15.93
CA THR A 63 0.19 -0.86 -17.16
C THR A 63 0.36 0.46 -17.91
N LEU A 64 1.62 0.87 -18.08
CA LEU A 64 2.01 2.12 -18.75
C LEU A 64 1.93 1.97 -20.27
N GLY A 65 1.97 3.10 -20.99
CA GLY A 65 1.81 3.13 -22.46
C GLY A 65 2.92 2.38 -23.23
N ASP A 66 4.08 2.19 -22.62
CA ASP A 66 5.21 1.43 -23.15
C ASP A 66 5.19 -0.06 -22.78
N GLY A 67 4.18 -0.50 -22.01
CA GLY A 67 4.04 -1.86 -21.52
C GLY A 67 4.76 -2.13 -20.20
N CYS A 68 5.48 -1.16 -19.62
CA CYS A 68 6.02 -1.27 -18.26
C CYS A 68 4.88 -1.31 -17.23
N GLN A 69 5.15 -1.92 -16.07
CA GLN A 69 4.19 -2.05 -14.99
C GLN A 69 4.57 -1.12 -13.83
N LEU A 70 3.79 -0.06 -13.63
CA LEU A 70 3.85 0.74 -12.41
C LEU A 70 3.18 -0.03 -11.27
N ILE A 71 3.81 0.01 -10.10
CA ILE A 71 3.32 -0.57 -8.86
C ILE A 71 3.60 0.43 -7.75
N PHE A 72 2.61 0.73 -6.94
CA PHE A 72 2.82 1.55 -5.75
C PHE A 72 2.03 1.04 -4.56
N LEU A 73 2.58 1.30 -3.38
CA LEU A 73 1.94 1.12 -2.09
C LEU A 73 2.38 2.28 -1.20
N GLY A 74 1.42 3.01 -0.66
CA GLY A 74 1.67 4.12 0.25
C GLY A 74 0.67 4.13 1.39
N ASP A 75 1.03 4.89 2.40
CA ASP A 75 0.23 5.08 3.61
C ASP A 75 0.30 6.54 4.02
N VAL A 76 -0.89 7.15 4.14
CA VAL A 76 -1.09 8.54 4.50
C VAL A 76 -1.10 8.67 6.02
N THR A 77 -0.32 9.62 6.54
CA THR A 77 -0.27 9.89 7.98
C THR A 77 -1.66 10.10 8.60
N GLY A 78 -1.95 9.28 9.62
CA GLY A 78 -3.24 9.23 10.30
C GLY A 78 -4.07 8.03 9.82
N HIS A 79 -5.31 7.91 10.29
CA HIS A 79 -6.18 6.80 9.92
C HIS A 79 -7.62 7.26 9.76
N GLY A 80 -8.47 6.47 9.12
CA GLY A 80 -9.89 6.79 8.97
C GLY A 80 -10.17 7.93 7.97
N LEU A 81 -11.24 8.70 8.22
CA LEU A 81 -11.81 9.61 7.23
C LEU A 81 -10.85 10.71 6.76
N GLN A 82 -10.07 11.31 7.67
CA GLN A 82 -9.13 12.37 7.29
C GLN A 82 -8.00 11.85 6.39
N ALA A 83 -7.48 10.65 6.66
CA ALA A 83 -6.44 10.03 5.85
C ALA A 83 -7.00 9.64 4.46
N SER A 84 -8.22 9.13 4.40
CA SER A 84 -8.88 8.75 3.14
C SER A 84 -9.04 9.89 2.13
N LEU A 85 -9.17 11.14 2.62
CA LEU A 85 -9.30 12.32 1.77
C LEU A 85 -7.98 12.62 1.05
N VAL A 86 -6.88 12.65 1.80
CA VAL A 86 -5.54 12.89 1.24
C VAL A 86 -5.12 11.72 0.37
N MET A 87 -5.44 10.50 0.79
CA MET A 87 -5.26 9.29 0.00
C MET A 87 -5.90 9.43 -1.38
N GLY A 88 -7.18 9.83 -1.45
CA GLY A 88 -7.89 9.98 -2.73
C GLY A 88 -7.25 11.03 -3.65
N LEU A 89 -6.69 12.11 -3.09
CA LEU A 89 -5.93 13.10 -3.86
C LEU A 89 -4.65 12.51 -4.45
N LEU A 90 -3.90 11.75 -3.65
CA LEU A 90 -2.66 11.10 -4.07
C LEU A 90 -2.92 10.02 -5.12
N TYR A 91 -3.95 9.21 -4.92
CA TYR A 91 -4.39 8.20 -5.87
C TYR A 91 -4.69 8.80 -7.24
N GLY A 92 -5.52 9.85 -7.28
CA GLY A 92 -5.84 10.55 -8.52
C GLY A 92 -4.61 11.24 -9.16
N PHE A 93 -3.69 11.75 -8.35
CA PHE A 93 -2.44 12.34 -8.82
C PHE A 93 -1.57 11.29 -9.53
N ILE A 94 -1.36 10.13 -8.91
CA ILE A 94 -0.53 9.07 -9.47
C ILE A 94 -1.13 8.54 -10.77
N HIS A 95 -2.45 8.31 -10.81
CA HIS A 95 -3.16 7.88 -12.03
C HIS A 95 -3.00 8.88 -13.17
N ARG A 96 -3.08 10.18 -12.88
CA ARG A 96 -2.82 11.23 -13.87
C ARG A 96 -1.38 11.16 -14.38
N SER A 97 -0.40 11.01 -13.49
CA SER A 97 1.01 10.95 -13.88
C SER A 97 1.33 9.69 -14.69
N ALA A 98 0.74 8.54 -14.34
CA ALA A 98 0.90 7.28 -15.06
C ALA A 98 0.45 7.37 -16.53
N ALA A 99 -0.49 8.26 -16.86
CA ALA A 99 -0.98 8.45 -18.23
C ALA A 99 -0.04 9.23 -19.17
N GLN A 100 1.02 9.89 -18.66
CA GLN A 100 1.82 10.85 -19.43
C GLN A 100 3.30 10.48 -19.62
N ASP A 101 3.71 9.29 -19.17
CA ASP A 101 5.10 8.79 -18.98
C ASP A 101 5.50 8.84 -17.48
N CYS A 102 5.81 7.67 -16.90
CA CYS A 102 5.93 7.51 -15.45
C CYS A 102 7.37 7.23 -15.03
N ASP A 103 8.04 8.29 -14.56
CA ASP A 103 9.32 8.23 -13.85
C ASP A 103 9.03 8.29 -12.33
N PRO A 104 9.34 7.22 -11.55
CA PRO A 104 9.06 7.18 -10.12
C PRO A 104 9.63 8.37 -9.34
N LEU A 105 10.86 8.77 -9.63
CA LEU A 105 11.54 9.85 -8.92
C LEU A 105 10.90 11.20 -9.23
N ARG A 106 10.56 11.44 -10.49
CA ARG A 106 9.85 12.66 -10.89
C ARG A 106 8.47 12.72 -10.25
N VAL A 107 7.69 11.62 -10.33
CA VAL A 107 6.34 11.56 -9.77
C VAL A 107 6.36 11.84 -8.27
N LEU A 108 7.29 11.26 -7.51
CA LEU A 108 7.37 11.49 -6.07
C LEU A 108 7.77 12.93 -5.71
N ARG A 109 8.65 13.57 -6.49
CA ARG A 109 8.97 15.00 -6.31
C ARG A 109 7.75 15.90 -6.58
N GLU A 110 6.98 15.58 -7.60
CA GLU A 110 5.75 16.29 -7.94
C GLU A 110 4.69 16.10 -6.86
N ILE A 111 4.51 14.87 -6.34
CA ILE A 111 3.63 14.56 -5.20
C ILE A 111 4.06 15.34 -3.95
N ASN A 112 5.35 15.35 -3.61
CA ASN A 112 5.82 16.11 -2.46
C ASN A 112 5.44 17.59 -2.60
N THR A 113 5.73 18.18 -3.76
CA THR A 113 5.38 19.58 -4.04
C THR A 113 3.87 19.82 -3.90
N PHE A 114 3.06 18.90 -4.44
CA PHE A 114 1.60 18.95 -4.34
C PHE A 114 1.11 18.91 -2.88
N LEU A 115 1.62 17.98 -2.06
CA LEU A 115 1.28 17.90 -0.63
C LEU A 115 1.71 19.16 0.14
N ARG A 116 2.92 19.67 -0.11
CA ARG A 116 3.44 20.90 0.54
C ARG A 116 2.58 22.13 0.25
N LEU A 117 1.91 22.21 -0.90
CA LEU A 117 0.97 23.31 -1.21
C LEU A 117 -0.24 23.34 -0.27
N PHE A 118 -0.68 22.19 0.26
CA PHE A 118 -1.76 22.12 1.22
C PHE A 118 -1.25 22.21 2.65
N ALA A 119 -0.14 21.53 2.97
CA ALA A 119 0.47 21.56 4.30
C ALA A 119 0.76 23.00 4.76
N LYS A 120 1.27 23.85 3.86
CA LYS A 120 1.58 25.26 4.16
C LYS A 120 0.34 26.14 4.46
N ARG A 121 -0.88 25.64 4.29
CA ARG A 121 -2.12 26.39 4.55
C ARG A 121 -2.54 26.38 6.02
N SER A 122 -1.96 25.49 6.85
CA SER A 122 -2.30 25.40 8.26
C SER A 122 -1.16 24.79 9.07
N GLU A 123 -0.63 25.52 10.06
CA GLU A 123 0.35 24.99 11.02
C GLU A 123 -0.24 23.93 11.96
N LYS A 124 -1.56 23.80 12.04
CA LYS A 124 -2.24 22.85 12.93
C LYS A 124 -2.49 21.49 12.26
N TYR A 125 -2.68 21.50 10.94
CA TYR A 125 -3.15 20.35 10.17
C TYR A 125 -2.18 19.99 9.03
N ASP A 126 -0.97 20.55 9.03
CA ASP A 126 0.06 20.32 8.02
C ASP A 126 0.47 18.85 7.94
N TYR A 127 0.62 18.19 9.09
CA TYR A 127 1.06 16.80 9.19
C TYR A 127 0.11 15.80 8.50
N PHE A 128 -1.19 16.11 8.37
CA PHE A 128 -2.14 15.26 7.65
C PHE A 128 -1.86 15.22 6.14
N PHE A 129 -1.16 16.21 5.59
CA PHE A 129 -0.75 16.23 4.19
C PHE A 129 0.65 15.62 4.02
N SER A 130 0.83 14.42 4.55
CA SER A 130 2.06 13.65 4.42
C SER A 130 1.78 12.18 4.19
N SER A 131 2.73 11.48 3.57
CA SER A 131 2.55 10.08 3.18
C SER A 131 3.90 9.39 3.02
N THR A 132 3.96 8.11 3.36
CA THR A 132 5.02 7.21 2.89
C THR A 132 4.60 6.58 1.56
N LEU A 133 5.56 6.34 0.66
CA LEU A 133 5.24 5.76 -0.65
C LEU A 133 6.40 4.94 -1.20
N PHE A 134 6.14 3.66 -1.47
CA PHE A 134 6.93 2.88 -2.40
C PHE A 134 6.33 3.03 -3.80
N CYS A 135 7.15 3.42 -4.79
CA CYS A 135 6.76 3.53 -6.19
C CYS A 135 7.82 2.88 -7.06
N GLY A 136 7.42 1.86 -7.83
CA GLY A 136 8.31 1.11 -8.70
C GLY A 136 7.74 0.89 -10.09
N VAL A 137 8.58 0.97 -11.10
CA VAL A 137 8.26 0.65 -12.49
C VAL A 137 9.07 -0.57 -12.90
N ILE A 138 8.37 -1.66 -13.22
CA ILE A 138 8.97 -2.92 -13.64
C ILE A 138 8.87 -3.01 -15.16
N ASN A 139 10.00 -3.21 -15.82
CA ASN A 139 10.05 -3.58 -17.22
C ASN A 139 9.86 -5.11 -17.37
N PRO A 140 8.75 -5.59 -17.97
CA PRO A 140 8.43 -7.02 -18.06
C PRO A 140 9.46 -7.88 -18.80
N ASP A 141 10.13 -7.31 -19.80
CA ASP A 141 11.05 -8.04 -20.66
C ASP A 141 12.40 -8.28 -19.96
N SER A 142 12.88 -7.30 -19.22
CA SER A 142 14.18 -7.34 -18.53
C SER A 142 14.08 -7.78 -17.06
N LEU A 143 12.88 -7.70 -16.47
CA LEU A 143 12.63 -7.79 -15.02
C LEU A 143 13.51 -6.82 -14.20
N CYS A 144 13.88 -5.70 -14.81
CA CYS A 144 14.51 -4.60 -14.09
C CYS A 144 13.41 -3.71 -13.50
N MET A 145 13.51 -3.43 -12.21
CA MET A 145 12.65 -2.48 -11.51
C MET A 145 13.43 -1.23 -11.18
N GLU A 146 12.93 -0.09 -11.62
CA GLU A 146 13.36 1.22 -11.11
C GLU A 146 12.38 1.63 -10.03
N TYR A 147 12.86 2.03 -8.86
CA TYR A 147 11.97 2.36 -7.75
C TYR A 147 12.51 3.50 -6.89
N VAL A 148 11.59 4.12 -6.17
CA VAL A 148 11.89 5.05 -5.07
C VAL A 148 11.06 4.62 -3.88
N ASN A 149 11.70 4.48 -2.73
CA ASN A 149 11.03 4.24 -1.47
C ASN A 149 11.13 5.51 -0.60
N ALA A 150 10.07 6.33 -0.63
CA ALA A 150 9.95 7.57 0.13
C ALA A 150 9.47 7.29 1.57
N GLY A 151 10.36 6.68 2.36
CA GLY A 151 10.15 6.41 3.77
C GLY A 151 9.11 5.33 4.09
N HIS A 152 8.67 4.56 3.09
CA HIS A 152 7.75 3.44 3.29
C HIS A 152 8.47 2.22 3.86
N VAL A 153 7.73 1.35 4.54
CA VAL A 153 8.32 0.10 5.08
C VAL A 153 8.91 -0.72 3.94
N ALA A 154 10.13 -1.22 4.15
CA ALA A 154 10.94 -1.83 3.10
C ALA A 154 10.28 -3.11 2.55
N PRO A 155 9.92 -3.15 1.25
CA PRO A 155 9.48 -4.39 0.62
C PRO A 155 10.54 -5.48 0.72
N VAL A 156 10.08 -6.73 0.74
CA VAL A 156 10.94 -7.91 0.86
C VAL A 156 10.89 -8.69 -0.45
N VAL A 157 12.05 -8.98 -1.02
CA VAL A 157 12.21 -9.91 -2.14
C VAL A 157 12.81 -11.20 -1.64
N ARG A 158 12.09 -12.31 -1.78
CA ARG A 158 12.65 -13.65 -1.60
C ARG A 158 13.26 -14.14 -2.90
N ARG A 159 14.46 -14.69 -2.81
CA ARG A 159 15.16 -15.40 -3.90
C ARG A 159 15.77 -16.68 -3.36
N GLY A 160 15.17 -17.82 -3.70
CA GLY A 160 15.51 -19.09 -3.04
C GLY A 160 15.29 -18.96 -1.53
N ASP A 161 16.36 -19.14 -0.76
CA ASP A 161 16.39 -19.03 0.70
C ASP A 161 16.83 -17.63 1.21
N GLU A 162 17.24 -16.75 0.29
CA GLU A 162 17.71 -15.40 0.62
C GLU A 162 16.56 -14.40 0.62
N LEU A 163 16.65 -13.40 1.51
CA LEU A 163 15.75 -12.25 1.56
C LEU A 163 16.55 -10.98 1.29
N PHE A 164 16.09 -10.20 0.33
CA PHE A 164 16.57 -8.85 0.02
C PHE A 164 15.54 -7.84 0.47
N ARG A 165 15.97 -6.71 1.02
CA ARG A 165 15.10 -5.60 1.41
C ARG A 165 15.33 -4.44 0.47
N LEU A 166 14.23 -3.83 0.03
CA LEU A 166 14.26 -2.59 -0.74
C LEU A 166 14.11 -1.43 0.26
N GLU A 167 15.21 -1.14 0.95
CA GLU A 167 15.26 -0.13 2.02
C GLU A 167 14.84 1.26 1.50
N PRO A 168 14.33 2.14 2.37
CA PRO A 168 14.01 3.52 2.00
C PRO A 168 15.18 4.21 1.30
N SER A 169 14.93 4.70 0.09
CA SER A 169 15.87 5.50 -0.71
C SER A 169 15.57 7.00 -0.62
N GLY A 170 14.72 7.39 0.32
CA GLY A 170 14.35 8.78 0.51
C GLY A 170 13.43 9.03 1.68
N GLN A 171 13.14 10.31 1.88
CA GLN A 171 12.32 10.81 3.00
C GLN A 171 10.81 10.71 2.69
N PRO A 172 9.95 10.57 3.73
CA PRO A 172 8.50 10.67 3.57
C PRO A 172 8.06 11.97 2.90
N LEU A 173 6.99 11.89 2.11
CA LEU A 173 6.47 12.98 1.30
C LEU A 173 5.63 13.93 2.16
N GLY A 174 5.65 15.23 1.84
CA GLY A 174 4.83 16.25 2.50
C GLY A 174 5.42 16.86 3.77
N TYR A 175 6.45 16.23 4.36
CA TYR A 175 7.17 16.79 5.52
C TYR A 175 8.22 17.84 5.12
N PHE A 176 8.98 17.56 4.07
CA PHE A 176 10.12 18.38 3.67
C PHE A 176 9.78 19.20 2.42
N ASP A 177 10.26 20.45 2.37
CA ASP A 177 10.10 21.28 1.17
C ASP A 177 10.87 20.70 -0.03
N GLN A 178 12.01 20.06 0.24
CA GLN A 178 12.85 19.38 -0.74
C GLN A 178 13.33 18.05 -0.12
N PRO A 179 12.52 16.97 -0.23
CA PRO A 179 12.90 15.68 0.32
C PRO A 179 14.08 15.12 -0.47
N GLU A 180 15.01 14.50 0.26
CA GLU A 180 16.02 13.63 -0.36
C GLU A 180 15.31 12.38 -0.88
N LEU A 181 15.45 12.12 -2.19
CA LEU A 181 14.83 11.01 -2.89
C LEU A 181 15.80 10.52 -3.97
N ASP A 182 16.15 9.24 -3.92
CA ASP A 182 17.04 8.57 -4.87
C ASP A 182 16.33 7.45 -5.61
N LEU A 183 16.58 7.38 -6.92
CA LEU A 183 16.13 6.29 -7.78
C LEU A 183 17.08 5.10 -7.62
N GLU A 184 16.51 3.96 -7.26
CA GLU A 184 17.22 2.71 -7.08
C GLU A 184 16.84 1.69 -8.16
N LEU A 185 17.76 0.79 -8.45
CA LEU A 185 17.56 -0.29 -9.41
C LEU A 185 17.61 -1.64 -8.72
N PHE A 186 16.58 -2.46 -8.94
CA PHE A 186 16.58 -3.84 -8.49
C PHE A 186 16.29 -4.80 -9.64
N ARG A 187 17.19 -5.75 -9.86
CA ARG A 187 17.01 -6.80 -10.87
C ARG A 187 16.29 -7.99 -10.28
N LEU A 188 15.01 -8.11 -10.60
CA LEU A 188 14.19 -9.28 -10.30
C LEU A 188 14.61 -10.46 -11.20
N ARG A 189 14.34 -11.67 -10.72
CA ARG A 189 14.60 -12.92 -11.43
C ARG A 189 13.37 -13.80 -11.40
N ARG A 190 13.28 -14.67 -12.39
CA ARG A 190 12.31 -15.78 -12.36
C ARG A 190 12.48 -16.58 -11.07
N GLY A 191 11.37 -16.84 -10.39
CA GLY A 191 11.30 -17.52 -9.10
C GLY A 191 11.40 -16.58 -7.89
N ASP A 192 11.67 -15.28 -8.09
CA ASP A 192 11.62 -14.31 -7.00
C ASP A 192 10.15 -14.05 -6.59
N ARG A 193 9.93 -13.84 -5.29
CA ARG A 193 8.68 -13.32 -4.72
C ARG A 193 8.94 -11.95 -4.13
N LEU A 194 8.24 -10.93 -4.60
CA LEU A 194 8.27 -9.58 -4.02
C LEU A 194 7.01 -9.39 -3.16
N LEU A 195 7.20 -9.02 -1.89
CA LEU A 195 6.14 -8.65 -0.96
C LEU A 195 6.29 -7.17 -0.59
N LEU A 196 5.30 -6.36 -0.96
CA LEU A 196 5.09 -5.02 -0.40
C LEU A 196 4.01 -5.12 0.67
N PHE A 197 4.14 -4.35 1.73
CA PHE A 197 3.20 -4.36 2.84
C PHE A 197 3.23 -3.01 3.54
N THR A 198 2.19 -2.70 4.32
CA THR A 198 2.16 -1.51 5.18
C THR A 198 2.58 -1.87 6.60
N ASP A 199 2.99 -0.86 7.36
CA ASP A 199 3.43 -1.03 8.75
C ASP A 199 2.31 -1.55 9.66
N GLY A 200 1.04 -1.31 9.33
CA GLY A 200 -0.10 -1.92 9.99
C GLY A 200 -0.03 -3.45 10.11
N ILE A 201 0.68 -4.15 9.20
CA ILE A 201 0.96 -5.60 9.35
C ILE A 201 2.04 -5.87 10.40
N THR A 202 3.13 -5.11 10.38
CA THR A 202 4.27 -5.34 11.29
C THR A 202 4.06 -4.78 12.69
N GLU A 203 3.28 -3.72 12.81
CA GLU A 203 2.96 -3.04 14.06
C GLU A 203 1.67 -3.58 14.70
N ALA A 204 0.92 -4.44 14.00
CA ALA A 204 -0.26 -5.11 14.55
C ALA A 204 0.04 -5.78 15.90
N GLU A 205 -0.66 -5.34 16.94
CA GLU A 205 -0.48 -5.84 18.30
C GLU A 205 -1.27 -7.11 18.55
N GLY A 206 -0.60 -8.14 19.08
CA GLY A 206 -1.24 -9.34 19.60
C GLY A 206 -1.83 -9.13 21.00
N ARG A 207 -2.43 -10.19 21.57
CA ARG A 207 -3.12 -10.14 22.88
C ARG A 207 -2.28 -9.62 24.06
N ASN A 208 -0.96 -9.71 23.95
CA ASN A 208 -0.03 -9.31 25.01
C ASN A 208 0.55 -7.90 24.78
N GLY A 209 0.06 -7.15 23.78
CA GLY A 209 0.62 -5.86 23.35
C GLY A 209 1.97 -5.97 22.62
N GLU A 210 2.39 -7.20 22.26
CA GLU A 210 3.58 -7.38 21.41
C GLU A 210 3.19 -7.17 19.95
N GLN A 211 3.97 -6.37 19.21
CA GLN A 211 3.82 -6.22 17.77
C GLN A 211 4.14 -7.54 17.04
N PHE A 212 3.42 -7.82 15.95
CA PHE A 212 3.66 -9.00 15.11
C PHE A 212 5.11 -9.03 14.62
N GLY A 213 5.59 -7.88 14.15
CA GLY A 213 6.99 -7.59 13.89
C GLY A 213 7.51 -8.19 12.58
N ARG A 214 8.44 -7.44 11.97
CA ARG A 214 9.08 -7.81 10.69
C ARG A 214 9.69 -9.21 10.68
N ARG A 215 10.27 -9.67 11.80
CA ARG A 215 10.91 -11.00 11.87
C ARG A 215 9.94 -12.15 11.65
N ARG A 216 8.68 -12.02 12.09
CA ARG A 216 7.65 -13.05 11.86
C ARG A 216 7.20 -13.02 10.41
N LEU A 217 6.98 -11.82 9.85
CA LEU A 217 6.62 -11.65 8.44
C LEU A 217 7.70 -12.20 7.49
N GLU A 218 8.97 -11.86 7.72
CA GLU A 218 10.09 -12.37 6.91
C GLU A 218 10.23 -13.90 6.99
N ARG A 219 9.90 -14.49 8.14
CA ARG A 219 9.86 -15.94 8.28
C ARG A 219 8.74 -16.54 7.43
N LEU A 220 7.54 -15.94 7.44
CA LEU A 220 6.45 -16.39 6.56
C LEU A 220 6.88 -16.32 5.09
N VAL A 221 7.46 -15.20 4.66
CA VAL A 221 7.96 -15.03 3.29
C VAL A 221 8.94 -16.13 2.91
N ARG A 222 9.87 -16.48 3.81
CA ARG A 222 10.90 -17.49 3.58
C ARG A 222 10.35 -18.91 3.52
N ASP A 223 9.48 -19.26 4.46
CA ASP A 223 9.09 -20.66 4.72
C ASP A 223 7.92 -21.13 3.84
N HIS A 224 7.21 -20.21 3.19
CA HIS A 224 6.03 -20.53 2.38
C HIS A 224 6.32 -20.45 0.88
N HIS A 225 6.04 -21.57 0.19
CA HIS A 225 6.29 -21.77 -1.23
C HIS A 225 5.00 -22.04 -2.03
N GLU A 226 3.84 -21.97 -1.39
CA GLU A 226 2.54 -22.05 -2.06
C GLU A 226 2.31 -20.90 -3.06
N ASP A 227 1.19 -20.97 -3.76
CA ASP A 227 0.72 -19.92 -4.65
C ASP A 227 0.61 -18.55 -3.96
N HIS A 228 0.77 -17.49 -4.73
CA HIS A 228 0.70 -16.11 -4.28
C HIS A 228 -0.57 -15.76 -3.48
N LEU A 229 -1.75 -16.27 -3.86
CA LEU A 229 -2.99 -16.00 -3.13
C LEU A 229 -3.05 -16.75 -1.81
N ASP A 230 -2.68 -18.03 -1.81
CA ASP A 230 -2.63 -18.86 -0.60
C ASP A 230 -1.63 -18.25 0.42
N PHE A 231 -0.50 -17.73 -0.07
CA PHE A 231 0.47 -17.03 0.76
C PHE A 231 -0.10 -15.76 1.41
N LEU A 232 -0.84 -14.94 0.66
CA LEU A 232 -1.52 -13.77 1.24
C LEU A 232 -2.56 -14.18 2.28
N ASP A 233 -3.30 -15.24 2.02
CA ASP A 233 -4.25 -15.76 3.00
C ASP A 233 -3.55 -16.21 4.28
N GLU A 234 -2.40 -16.88 4.16
CA GLU A 234 -1.59 -17.28 5.30
C GLU A 234 -0.99 -16.10 6.08
N VAL A 235 -0.55 -15.03 5.42
CA VAL A 235 -0.09 -13.80 6.09
C VAL A 235 -1.19 -13.25 7.01
N PHE A 236 -2.41 -13.09 6.49
CA PHE A 236 -3.51 -12.55 7.28
C PHE A 236 -4.06 -13.55 8.31
N ALA A 237 -4.05 -14.86 8.01
CA ALA A 237 -4.38 -15.90 8.98
C ALA A 237 -3.36 -15.94 10.13
N SER A 238 -2.09 -15.65 9.86
CA SER A 238 -1.04 -15.56 10.87
C SER A 238 -1.25 -14.36 11.80
N LEU A 239 -1.72 -13.21 11.29
CA LEU A 239 -2.11 -12.07 12.14
C LEU A 239 -3.26 -12.46 13.10
N GLN A 240 -4.29 -13.13 12.59
CA GLN A 240 -5.39 -13.61 13.42
C GLN A 240 -4.93 -14.63 14.48
N ARG A 241 -4.07 -15.58 14.10
CA ARG A 241 -3.49 -16.58 15.03
C ARG A 241 -2.58 -15.94 16.08
N PHE A 242 -1.86 -14.87 15.72
CA PHE A 242 -1.08 -14.08 16.66
C PHE A 242 -1.96 -13.32 17.68
N GLY A 243 -3.25 -13.18 17.37
CA GLY A 243 -4.25 -12.61 18.24
C GLY A 243 -4.39 -11.10 18.08
N VAL A 244 -4.14 -10.59 16.87
CA VAL A 244 -4.48 -9.23 16.47
C VAL A 244 -5.99 -9.02 16.61
N SER A 245 -6.40 -7.85 17.10
CA SER A 245 -7.80 -7.53 17.35
C SER A 245 -8.63 -7.45 16.05
N ASP A 246 -9.94 -7.60 16.21
CA ASP A 246 -10.92 -7.27 15.18
C ASP A 246 -11.99 -6.38 15.85
N PRO A 247 -12.12 -5.08 15.48
CA PRO A 247 -11.46 -4.41 14.37
C PRO A 247 -9.94 -4.22 14.56
N LEU A 248 -9.24 -3.97 13.45
CA LEU A 248 -7.82 -3.63 13.43
C LEU A 248 -7.60 -2.23 14.03
N ALA A 249 -6.40 -2.00 14.60
CA ALA A 249 -6.00 -0.69 15.06
C ALA A 249 -5.59 0.24 13.91
N ASP A 250 -5.07 -0.35 12.82
CA ASP A 250 -4.60 0.35 11.63
C ASP A 250 -4.85 -0.49 10.37
N ASP A 251 -4.76 0.14 9.20
CA ASP A 251 -4.96 -0.51 7.92
C ASP A 251 -3.84 -1.52 7.64
N CYS A 252 -4.22 -2.72 7.19
CA CYS A 252 -3.27 -3.79 6.87
C CYS A 252 -3.35 -4.09 5.37
N THR A 253 -2.34 -3.68 4.61
CA THR A 253 -2.23 -3.98 3.18
C THR A 253 -1.02 -4.84 2.87
N ALA A 254 -1.19 -5.84 2.02
CA ALA A 254 -0.10 -6.59 1.42
C ALA A 254 -0.33 -6.84 -0.07
N ILE A 255 0.76 -6.71 -0.83
CA ILE A 255 0.87 -6.99 -2.25
C ILE A 255 1.94 -8.05 -2.43
N VAL A 256 1.60 -9.14 -3.11
CA VAL A 256 2.58 -10.16 -3.49
C VAL A 256 2.70 -10.22 -5.01
N ILE A 257 3.92 -10.41 -5.49
CA ILE A 257 4.23 -10.58 -6.91
C ILE A 257 5.19 -11.74 -7.06
N ASP A 258 4.72 -12.83 -7.67
CA ASP A 258 5.52 -14.00 -7.99
C ASP A 258 6.03 -13.90 -9.42
N MET A 259 7.35 -13.86 -9.57
CA MET A 259 8.01 -13.69 -10.86
C MET A 259 8.14 -15.04 -11.58
N HIS A 260 7.56 -15.17 -12.76
CA HIS A 260 7.74 -16.37 -13.61
C HIS A 260 8.61 -16.08 -14.84
N GLY A 261 8.86 -14.80 -15.14
CA GLY A 261 9.54 -14.34 -16.35
C GLY A 261 8.63 -14.45 -17.57
N ALA A 262 8.88 -13.64 -18.61
CA ALA A 262 8.08 -13.73 -19.83
C ALA A 262 8.19 -15.14 -20.42
N PHE A 263 7.05 -15.77 -20.74
CA PHE A 263 7.06 -16.96 -21.59
C PHE A 263 7.77 -16.57 -22.90
N GLY A 264 8.97 -17.12 -23.11
CA GLY A 264 9.74 -16.86 -24.31
C GLY A 264 8.83 -17.07 -25.52
N ARG A 265 8.74 -16.08 -26.41
CA ARG A 265 8.11 -16.27 -27.71
C ARG A 265 8.79 -17.47 -28.34
N HIS A 266 8.12 -18.63 -28.35
CA HIS A 266 8.51 -19.69 -29.24
C HIS A 266 8.43 -19.10 -30.63
N ASN A 267 9.59 -18.88 -31.25
CA ASN A 267 9.70 -18.68 -32.68
C ASN A 267 9.07 -19.92 -33.32
N ALA A 268 7.80 -19.82 -33.68
CA ALA A 268 7.24 -20.64 -34.73
C ALA A 268 7.94 -20.20 -36.02
N GLY A 269 8.97 -20.96 -36.39
CA GLY A 269 9.52 -20.96 -37.74
C GLY A 269 8.57 -21.59 -38.73
#